data_AF-A0A954EKQ3-F1
#
_entry.id   AF-A0A954EKQ3-F1
#
_cell.length_a   1.000
_cell.length_b   1.000
_cell.length_c   1.000
_cell.angle_alpha   90.00
_cell.angle_beta   90.00
_cell.angle_gamma   90.00
#
_symmetry.space_group_name_H-M   'P 1'
#
loop_
_entity.id
_entity.type
_entity.pdbx_description
1 polymer ?
#
loop_
_entity_poly.entity_id
_entity_poly.type
_entity_poly.pdbx_seq_one_letter_code
_entity_poly.pdbx_strand_id
1 'polypeptide(L)'
;MARIEEDREDLYAELVTANPRWELELEGSPTPLITGIRPNGVWSVYFHPDRCYHFDANGGLRRAYVEGALYRSEGNTLARLIRQRSDEETTLLRYDLSPAELDDFLAVMHRHLTGF
;
A
#
# COMPACT_ATOMS: atom_id res chain seq x y z
N MET A 1 7.74 4.89 -21.50
CA MET A 1 8.37 5.17 -20.18
C MET A 1 7.36 5.47 -19.06
N ALA A 2 6.09 5.08 -19.21
CA ALA A 2 4.99 5.53 -18.35
C ALA A 2 4.41 4.34 -17.58
N ARG A 3 4.17 4.47 -16.26
CA ARG A 3 3.23 3.70 -15.38
C ARG A 3 3.71 3.36 -13.98
N ILE A 4 5.02 3.32 -13.69
CA ILE A 4 5.46 3.40 -12.27
C ILE A 4 5.05 4.78 -11.72
N GLU A 5 5.12 5.78 -12.59
CA GLU A 5 4.65 7.14 -12.34
C GLU A 5 3.12 7.23 -12.17
N GLU A 6 2.31 6.43 -12.90
CA GLU A 6 0.84 6.45 -12.84
C GLU A 6 0.31 5.78 -11.55
N ASP A 7 0.88 4.63 -11.12
CA ASP A 7 0.50 4.03 -9.83
C ASP A 7 0.94 4.90 -8.64
N ARG A 8 2.10 5.58 -8.77
CA ARG A 8 2.58 6.54 -7.79
C ARG A 8 1.72 7.81 -7.77
N GLU A 9 1.30 8.32 -8.93
CA GLU A 9 0.37 9.44 -9.05
C GLU A 9 -1.01 9.08 -8.49
N ASP A 10 -1.53 7.87 -8.72
CA ASP A 10 -2.77 7.40 -8.11
C ASP A 10 -2.66 7.36 -6.58
N LEU A 11 -1.54 6.84 -6.06
CA LEU A 11 -1.27 6.83 -4.62
C LEU A 11 -1.21 8.24 -4.02
N TYR A 12 -0.62 9.20 -4.75
CA TYR A 12 -0.57 10.61 -4.33
C TYR A 12 -1.92 11.33 -4.50
N ALA A 13 -2.67 11.08 -5.58
CA ALA A 13 -4.00 11.63 -5.81
C ALA A 13 -4.98 11.14 -4.73
N GLU A 14 -4.84 9.88 -4.32
CA GLU A 14 -5.58 9.31 -3.20
C GLU A 14 -5.30 10.05 -1.88
N LEU A 15 -4.06 10.50 -1.64
CA LEU A 15 -3.69 11.28 -0.46
C LEU A 15 -4.26 12.71 -0.48
N VAL A 16 -4.43 13.32 -1.66
CA VAL A 16 -5.04 14.66 -1.81
C VAL A 16 -6.48 14.68 -1.27
N THR A 17 -7.20 13.57 -1.38
CA THR A 17 -8.59 13.47 -0.92
C THR A 17 -8.75 13.15 0.57
N ALA A 18 -7.66 12.86 1.28
CA ALA A 18 -7.70 12.52 2.69
C ALA A 18 -7.90 13.78 3.56
N ASN A 19 -8.94 13.80 4.38
CA ASN A 19 -9.22 14.87 5.34
C ASN A 19 -9.99 14.26 6.53
N PRO A 20 -9.42 14.23 7.75
CA PRO A 20 -8.14 14.82 8.17
C PRO A 20 -6.90 14.11 7.59
N ARG A 21 -5.80 14.87 7.47
CA ARG A 21 -4.46 14.41 7.09
C ARG A 21 -3.44 14.84 8.14
N TRP A 22 -2.56 13.92 8.50
CA TRP A 22 -1.46 14.13 9.42
C TRP A 22 -0.14 13.79 8.74
N GLU A 23 0.89 14.54 9.12
CA GLU A 23 2.27 14.32 8.74
C GLU A 23 3.05 14.15 10.05
N LEU A 24 3.69 13.00 10.21
CA LEU A 24 4.40 12.62 11.41
C LEU A 24 5.88 12.48 11.09
N GLU A 25 6.71 13.29 11.73
CA GLU A 25 8.15 13.10 11.73
C GLU A 25 8.48 11.95 12.68
N LEU A 26 9.13 10.91 12.14
CA LEU A 26 9.54 9.74 12.90
C LEU A 26 11.05 9.75 13.09
N GLU A 27 11.51 9.52 14.31
CA GLU A 27 12.94 9.43 14.62
C GLU A 27 13.58 8.28 13.83
N GLY A 28 14.68 8.57 13.12
CA GLY A 28 15.36 7.59 12.28
C GLY A 28 14.75 7.35 10.89
N SER A 29 13.63 7.99 10.56
CA SER A 29 13.09 7.99 9.18
C SER A 29 13.59 9.21 8.39
N PRO A 30 14.13 9.04 7.17
CA PRO A 30 14.52 10.17 6.33
C PRO A 30 13.33 10.92 5.72
N THR A 31 12.13 10.33 5.75
CA THR A 31 10.90 10.91 5.21
C THR A 31 9.78 10.86 6.24
N PRO A 32 8.92 11.90 6.32
CA PRO A 32 7.80 11.89 7.23
C PRO A 32 6.78 10.81 6.83
N LEU A 33 6.14 10.21 7.83
CA LEU A 33 5.00 9.33 7.62
C LEU A 33 3.77 10.21 7.37
N ILE A 34 3.08 9.97 6.27
CA ILE A 34 1.84 10.69 5.96
C ILE A 34 0.67 9.74 6.16
N THR A 35 -0.35 10.19 6.87
CA THR A 35 -1.56 9.39 7.07
C THR A 35 -2.82 10.24 7.00
N GLY A 36 -3.93 9.65 6.62
CA GLY A 36 -5.20 10.38 6.57
C GLY A 36 -6.40 9.47 6.32
N ILE A 37 -7.57 9.97 6.72
CA ILE A 37 -8.84 9.29 6.57
C ILE A 37 -9.60 9.97 5.43
N ARG A 38 -10.11 9.16 4.50
CA ARG A 38 -10.92 9.64 3.37
C ARG A 38 -12.39 9.74 3.78
N PRO A 39 -13.23 10.50 3.07
CA PRO A 39 -14.66 10.62 3.37
C PRO A 39 -15.43 9.29 3.41
N ASN A 40 -14.95 8.26 2.70
CA ASN A 40 -15.53 6.91 2.71
C ASN A 40 -15.03 6.02 3.87
N GLY A 41 -14.31 6.59 4.84
CA GLY A 41 -13.76 5.89 5.99
C GLY A 41 -12.47 5.11 5.70
N VAL A 42 -11.94 5.13 4.48
CA VAL A 42 -10.66 4.49 4.17
C VAL A 42 -9.53 5.24 4.84
N TRP A 43 -8.78 4.54 5.68
CA TRP A 43 -7.58 5.08 6.32
C TRP A 43 -6.34 4.67 5.50
N SER A 44 -5.45 5.62 5.25
CA SER A 44 -4.23 5.39 4.46
C SER A 44 -3.00 5.80 5.25
N VAL A 45 -1.94 5.00 5.14
CA VAL A 45 -0.63 5.25 5.77
C VAL A 45 0.44 5.13 4.70
N TYR A 46 1.26 6.17 4.54
CA TYR A 46 2.32 6.28 3.56
C TYR A 46 3.64 6.47 4.29
N PHE A 47 4.58 5.54 4.12
CA PHE A 47 5.90 5.59 4.76
C PHE A 47 6.94 6.24 3.83
N HIS A 48 6.95 5.79 2.57
CA HIS A 48 7.82 6.25 1.49
C HIS A 48 7.14 5.93 0.15
N PRO A 49 7.65 6.42 -1.00
CA PRO A 49 7.00 6.23 -2.30
C PRO A 49 6.67 4.77 -2.65
N ASP A 50 7.47 3.83 -2.14
CA ASP A 50 7.33 2.39 -2.40
C ASP A 50 6.62 1.60 -1.29
N ARG A 51 6.05 2.27 -0.27
CA ARG A 51 5.31 1.60 0.80
C ARG A 51 4.10 2.42 1.28
N CYS A 52 2.92 1.86 1.06
CA CYS A 52 1.68 2.36 1.64
C CYS A 52 0.75 1.21 2.06
N TYR A 53 -0.12 1.51 3.02
CA TYR A 53 -1.19 0.62 3.46
C TYR A 53 -2.52 1.37 3.45
N HIS A 54 -3.55 0.74 2.92
CA HIS A 54 -4.92 1.25 2.90
C HIS A 54 -5.83 0.28 3.64
N PHE A 55 -6.49 0.81 4.65
CA PHE A 55 -7.44 0.09 5.49
C PHE A 55 -8.86 0.51 5.13
N ASP A 56 -9.78 -0.44 5.15
CA ASP A 56 -11.20 -0.12 5.09
C ASP A 56 -11.69 0.52 6.39
N ALA A 57 -12.96 0.91 6.42
CA ALA A 57 -13.58 1.57 7.58
C ALA A 57 -13.65 0.66 8.83
N ASN A 58 -13.46 -0.65 8.69
CA ASN A 58 -13.40 -1.60 9.80
C ASN A 58 -11.95 -1.87 10.27
N GLY A 59 -10.96 -1.21 9.68
CA GLY A 59 -9.55 -1.43 9.97
C GLY A 59 -8.96 -2.66 9.27
N GLY A 60 -9.71 -3.32 8.38
CA GLY A 60 -9.20 -4.41 7.58
C GLY A 60 -8.25 -3.89 6.51
N LEU A 61 -7.11 -4.55 6.31
CA LEU A 61 -6.24 -4.23 5.17
C LEU A 61 -7.06 -4.43 3.89
N ARG A 62 -7.09 -3.43 3.01
CA ARG A 62 -7.80 -3.46 1.73
C ARG A 62 -6.83 -3.52 0.56
N ARG A 63 -5.79 -2.69 0.60
CA ARG A 63 -4.72 -2.62 -0.40
C ARG A 63 -3.40 -2.24 0.27
N ALA A 64 -2.29 -2.70 -0.29
CA ALA A 64 -0.96 -2.21 0.07
C ALA A 64 -0.11 -2.08 -1.19
N TYR A 65 0.78 -1.11 -1.21
CA TYR A 65 1.86 -1.07 -2.18
C TYR A 65 3.15 -1.34 -1.41
N VAL A 66 3.91 -2.35 -1.82
CA VAL A 66 5.17 -2.72 -1.16
C VAL A 66 6.15 -3.16 -2.22
N GLU A 67 7.30 -2.49 -2.31
CA GLU A 67 8.43 -2.91 -3.15
C GLU A 67 8.06 -3.14 -4.63
N GLY A 68 7.22 -2.26 -5.19
CA GLY A 68 6.81 -2.34 -6.59
C GLY A 68 5.62 -3.26 -6.87
N ALA A 69 5.13 -3.99 -5.86
CA ALA A 69 3.96 -4.87 -5.98
C ALA A 69 2.72 -4.25 -5.34
N LEU A 70 1.58 -4.41 -6.02
CA LEU A 70 0.28 -4.06 -5.46
C LEU A 70 -0.34 -5.29 -4.81
N TYR A 71 -0.65 -5.19 -3.54
CA TYR A 71 -1.40 -6.18 -2.79
C TYR A 71 -2.84 -5.74 -2.63
N ARG A 72 -3.79 -6.66 -2.81
CA ARG A 72 -5.22 -6.39 -2.68
C ARG A 72 -5.92 -7.52 -1.95
N SER A 73 -6.78 -7.17 -1.00
CA SER A 73 -7.54 -8.14 -0.23
C SER A 73 -8.64 -8.77 -1.05
N GLU A 74 -8.77 -10.08 -0.92
CA GLU A 74 -9.67 -10.94 -1.70
C GLU A 74 -10.24 -12.00 -0.76
N GLY A 75 -11.43 -11.74 -0.21
CA GLY A 75 -12.00 -12.57 0.85
C GLY A 75 -11.10 -12.62 2.08
N ASN A 76 -10.57 -13.80 2.39
CA ASN A 76 -9.67 -14.03 3.54
C ASN A 76 -8.19 -14.13 3.16
N THR A 77 -7.81 -13.76 1.93
CA THR A 77 -6.41 -13.73 1.50
C THR A 77 -6.04 -12.38 0.88
N LEU A 78 -4.78 -12.26 0.48
CA LEU A 78 -4.21 -11.10 -0.18
C LEU A 78 -3.63 -11.56 -1.52
N ALA A 79 -4.05 -10.92 -2.60
CA ALA A 79 -3.50 -11.14 -3.93
C ALA A 79 -2.37 -10.16 -4.19
N ARG A 80 -1.19 -10.67 -4.54
CA ARG A 80 -0.08 -9.90 -5.07
C ARG A 80 -0.22 -9.74 -6.58
N LEU A 81 -0.16 -8.51 -7.04
CA LEU A 81 -0.27 -8.10 -8.42
C LEU A 81 1.04 -7.43 -8.84
N ILE A 82 1.74 -8.03 -9.80
CA ILE A 82 2.98 -7.52 -10.36
C ILE A 82 2.77 -7.29 -11.86
N ARG A 83 3.07 -6.08 -12.34
CA ARG A 83 3.07 -5.79 -13.77
C ARG A 83 4.43 -6.16 -14.36
N GLN A 84 4.46 -7.18 -15.20
CA GLN A 84 5.64 -7.51 -16.00
C GLN A 84 5.50 -6.87 -17.38
N ARG A 85 6.49 -6.08 -17.79
CA ARG A 85 6.54 -5.49 -19.12
C ARG A 85 7.57 -6.23 -19.95
N SER A 86 7.19 -6.62 -21.16
CA SER A 86 8.09 -6.96 -22.24
C SER A 86 8.10 -5.81 -23.26
N ASP A 87 8.96 -5.89 -24.26
CA ASP A 87 8.99 -4.92 -25.36
C ASP A 87 7.70 -4.94 -26.21
N GLU A 88 6.88 -5.97 -26.05
CA GLU A 88 5.70 -6.25 -26.88
C GLU A 88 4.38 -6.12 -26.09
N GLU A 89 4.38 -6.40 -24.78
CA GLU A 89 3.16 -6.41 -23.97
C GLU A 89 3.39 -6.04 -22.48
N THR A 90 2.31 -5.67 -21.81
CA THR A 90 2.28 -5.55 -20.35
C THR A 90 1.34 -6.59 -19.77
N THR A 91 1.88 -7.52 -19.00
CA THR A 91 1.13 -8.61 -18.38
C THR A 91 0.98 -8.34 -16.88
N LEU A 92 -0.25 -8.45 -16.38
CA LEU A 92 -0.53 -8.35 -14.95
C LEU A 92 -0.51 -9.75 -14.35
N LEU A 93 0.59 -10.09 -13.68
CA LEU A 93 0.73 -11.34 -12.96
C LEU A 93 0.01 -11.24 -11.63
N ARG A 94 -0.94 -12.14 -11.41
CA ARG A 94 -1.65 -12.31 -10.15
C ARG A 94 -1.15 -13.56 -9.44
N TYR A 95 -0.87 -13.41 -8.14
CA TYR A 95 -0.51 -14.48 -7.24
C TYR A 95 -1.25 -14.31 -5.91
N ASP A 96 -2.11 -15.25 -5.56
CA ASP A 96 -2.77 -15.24 -4.24
C ASP A 96 -1.81 -15.79 -3.21
N LEU A 97 -1.57 -15.03 -2.13
CA LEU A 97 -0.68 -15.46 -1.06
C LEU A 97 -1.21 -16.73 -0.41
N SER A 98 -0.30 -17.65 -0.11
CA SER A 98 -0.55 -18.75 0.80
C SER A 98 -0.79 -18.22 2.23
N PRO A 99 -1.41 -19.02 3.12
CA PRO A 99 -1.61 -18.61 4.52
C PRO A 99 -0.31 -18.20 5.23
N ALA A 100 0.79 -18.91 4.99
CA ALA A 100 2.09 -18.59 5.59
C ALA A 100 2.64 -17.25 5.07
N GLU A 101 2.56 -16.99 3.78
CA GLU A 101 3.00 -15.70 3.21
C GLU A 101 2.12 -14.54 3.66
N LEU A 102 0.83 -14.78 3.88
CA LEU A 102 -0.09 -13.79 4.44
C LEU A 102 0.29 -13.46 5.89
N ASP A 103 0.55 -14.47 6.72
CA ASP A 103 0.99 -14.28 8.10
C ASP A 103 2.31 -13.50 8.16
N ASP A 104 3.28 -13.86 7.31
CA ASP A 104 4.54 -13.14 7.19
C ASP A 104 4.34 -11.68 6.76
N PHE A 105 3.47 -11.45 5.77
CA PHE A 105 3.13 -10.10 5.32
C PHE A 105 2.53 -9.26 6.44
N LEU A 106 1.56 -9.81 7.18
CA LEU A 106 0.90 -9.14 8.29
C LEU A 106 1.87 -8.86 9.45
N ALA A 107 2.78 -9.80 9.75
CA ALA A 107 3.80 -9.60 10.77
C ALA A 107 4.78 -8.47 10.39
N VAL A 108 5.18 -8.39 9.13
CA VAL A 108 6.02 -7.31 8.59
C VAL A 108 5.26 -5.97 8.66
N MET A 109 4.01 -5.93 8.20
CA MET A 109 3.16 -4.73 8.27
C MET A 109 3.00 -4.25 9.72
N HIS A 110 2.70 -5.16 10.65
CA HIS A 110 2.53 -4.82 12.06
C HIS A 110 3.80 -4.17 12.63
N ARG A 111 4.99 -4.71 12.35
CA ARG A 111 6.25 -4.09 12.79
C ARG A 111 6.44 -2.67 12.26
N HIS A 112 6.03 -2.40 11.02
CA HIS A 112 6.09 -1.03 10.48
C HIS A 112 5.10 -0.09 11.18
N LEU A 113 3.91 -0.59 11.54
CA LEU A 113 2.86 0.19 12.19
C LEU A 113 3.04 0.37 13.70
N THR A 114 4.00 -0.32 14.32
CA THR A 114 4.28 -0.21 15.76
C THR A 114 5.74 0.12 16.05
N GLY A 115 6.56 0.31 15.02
CA GLY A 115 8.02 0.42 15.12
C GLY A 115 8.53 1.84 15.35
N PHE A 116 7.69 2.72 15.88
CA PHE A 116 7.97 4.12 16.17
C PHE A 116 7.84 4.42 17.66
#